data_AF-A0A183FY51-F1
#
_entry.id   AF-A0A183FY51-F1
#
_cell.length_a   1.000
_cell.length_b   1.000
_cell.length_c   1.000
_cell.angle_alpha   90.00
_cell.angle_beta   90.00
_cell.angle_gamma   90.00
#
_symmetry.space_group_name_H-M   'P 1'
#
loop_
_entity.id
_entity.type
_entity.pdbx_description
1 polymer ?
#
loop_
_entity_poly.entity_id
_entity_poly.type
_entity_poly.pdbx_seq_one_letter_code
_entity_poly.pdbx_strand_id
1 'polypeptide(L)'
;LDPAFSALISIPSVKLSHNIYGDVKTHPKDGSPSLSETKIATIFQGGSPIFSYTAQRFVKSYPKELDLNTGLFNSNGNCGYVLKPELLLKGLDPRSVIKPKVRLGIGIISAQYLPKSAPGKDIVDPYVTVQLFGAPKDELKWKTTVVRDNGFNPVWNQSFDKVLFCPEIAMLRFSVKDYDSSTSNDFIGEFSIPVSSVRQGSFL
;
A
#
# COMPACT_ATOMS: atom_id res chain seq x y z
N LEU A 1 6.66 9.18 -21.09
CA LEU A 1 7.05 8.23 -20.02
C LEU A 1 6.25 6.95 -20.26
N ASP A 2 6.89 5.79 -20.26
CA ASP A 2 6.20 4.49 -20.37
C ASP A 2 5.11 4.39 -19.29
N PRO A 3 3.85 4.11 -19.61
CA PRO A 3 2.76 3.96 -18.63
C PRO A 3 3.04 3.02 -17.46
N ALA A 4 3.77 1.93 -17.71
CA ALA A 4 4.16 1.02 -16.64
C ALA A 4 5.23 1.65 -15.73
N PHE A 5 6.10 2.51 -16.27
CA PHE A 5 7.04 3.31 -15.51
C PHE A 5 6.35 4.46 -14.76
N SER A 6 5.31 5.07 -15.35
CA SER A 6 4.48 6.09 -14.72
C SER A 6 3.72 5.54 -13.51
N ALA A 7 3.23 4.29 -13.59
CA ALA A 7 2.57 3.59 -12.49
C ALA A 7 3.52 3.20 -11.35
N LEU A 8 4.82 3.03 -11.63
CA LEU A 8 5.85 2.74 -10.62
C LEU A 8 6.29 3.98 -9.83
N ILE A 9 6.15 5.16 -10.42
CA ILE A 9 6.54 6.43 -9.79
C ILE A 9 5.36 7.21 -9.19
N SER A 10 4.12 6.80 -9.47
CA SER A 10 2.91 7.35 -8.87
C SER A 10 2.47 6.51 -7.67
N ILE A 11 2.50 7.12 -6.48
CA ILE A 11 1.77 6.61 -5.32
C ILE A 11 0.27 6.80 -5.64
N PRO A 12 -0.57 5.80 -5.39
CA PRO A 12 -1.58 5.34 -6.34
C PRO A 12 -2.63 6.42 -6.61
N SER A 13 -2.56 7.03 -7.80
CA SER A 13 -3.76 7.48 -8.49
C SER A 13 -3.56 7.36 -10.01
N VAL A 14 -4.54 6.68 -10.60
CA VAL A 14 -4.84 6.52 -12.03
C VAL A 14 -3.83 5.72 -12.86
N LYS A 15 -4.25 4.49 -13.17
CA LYS A 15 -3.72 3.67 -14.26
C LYS A 15 -3.94 4.46 -15.57
N LEU A 16 -2.95 5.23 -16.01
CA LEU A 16 -2.95 5.80 -17.34
C LEU A 16 -2.48 4.70 -18.31
N SER A 17 -3.24 4.40 -19.35
CA SER A 17 -2.73 3.53 -20.43
C SER A 17 -1.95 4.35 -21.45
N HIS A 18 -1.28 3.66 -22.38
CA HIS A 18 -0.37 4.22 -23.41
C HIS A 18 -1.02 5.27 -24.32
N ASN A 19 -2.35 5.40 -24.29
CA ASN A 19 -3.10 6.35 -25.09
C ASN A 19 -4.28 6.93 -24.30
N ILE A 20 -4.09 8.14 -23.77
CA ILE A 20 -5.10 8.87 -23.00
C ILE A 20 -6.42 9.07 -23.76
N TYR A 21 -6.39 9.13 -25.09
CA TYR A 21 -7.59 9.26 -25.92
C TYR A 21 -8.34 7.93 -26.09
N GLY A 22 -7.65 6.79 -25.92
CA GLY A 22 -8.24 5.46 -25.90
C GLY A 22 -8.99 5.19 -24.60
N ASP A 23 -8.39 5.59 -23.47
CA ASP A 23 -8.99 5.43 -22.13
C ASP A 23 -10.33 6.16 -21.99
N VAL A 24 -10.46 7.33 -22.61
CA VAL A 24 -11.71 8.12 -22.66
C VAL A 24 -12.83 7.38 -23.40
N LYS A 25 -12.49 6.51 -24.36
CA LYS A 25 -13.47 5.76 -25.16
C LYS A 25 -13.81 4.41 -24.54
N THR A 26 -12.84 3.72 -23.91
CA THR A 26 -13.04 2.36 -23.37
C THR A 26 -13.56 2.34 -21.93
N HIS A 27 -13.41 3.43 -21.18
CA HIS A 27 -13.91 3.57 -19.82
C HIS A 27 -14.91 4.75 -19.75
N PRO A 28 -16.12 4.59 -20.33
CA PRO A 28 -17.14 5.63 -20.27
C PRO A 28 -17.50 5.92 -18.81
N LYS A 29 -17.25 7.17 -18.42
CA LYS A 29 -17.47 7.76 -17.10
C LYS A 29 -18.78 7.28 -16.46
N ASP A 30 -18.71 6.51 -15.38
CA ASP A 30 -19.78 6.41 -14.41
C ASP A 30 -19.55 7.42 -13.27
N GLY A 31 -20.59 8.22 -13.00
CA GLY A 31 -20.50 9.48 -12.28
C GLY A 31 -20.32 9.36 -10.76
N SER A 32 -19.13 8.99 -10.29
CA SER A 32 -18.67 9.38 -8.95
C SER A 32 -17.47 10.33 -9.05
N PRO A 33 -17.46 11.44 -8.29
CA PRO A 33 -16.80 12.67 -8.73
C PRO A 33 -15.27 12.64 -8.60
N SER A 34 -14.59 13.03 -9.68
CA SER A 34 -13.32 13.78 -9.63
C SER A 34 -13.42 14.96 -10.60
N LEU A 35 -13.47 16.18 -10.05
CA LEU A 35 -13.57 17.42 -10.80
C LEU A 35 -12.18 17.94 -11.18
N SER A 36 -11.83 17.60 -12.43
CA SER A 36 -11.06 18.34 -13.44
C SER A 36 -9.70 18.99 -13.10
N GLU A 37 -8.67 18.50 -13.81
CA GLU A 37 -7.33 19.09 -13.98
C GLU A 37 -7.34 20.57 -14.38
N THR A 38 -8.42 21.06 -15.01
CA THR A 38 -8.59 22.46 -15.39
C THR A 38 -8.62 23.40 -14.18
N LYS A 39 -9.08 22.93 -13.01
CA LYS A 39 -9.08 23.72 -11.77
C LYS A 39 -7.71 23.78 -11.09
N ILE A 40 -6.86 22.78 -11.33
CA ILE A 40 -5.49 22.72 -10.79
C ILE A 40 -4.62 23.79 -11.43
N ALA A 41 -4.78 24.05 -12.74
CA ALA A 41 -4.09 25.13 -13.44
C ALA A 41 -4.46 26.52 -12.89
N THR A 42 -5.74 26.74 -12.57
CA THR A 42 -6.22 28.00 -11.97
C THR A 42 -5.67 28.21 -10.55
N ILE A 43 -5.50 27.13 -9.77
CA ILE A 43 -4.94 27.18 -8.41
C ILE A 43 -3.44 27.47 -8.44
N PHE A 44 -2.71 26.90 -9.41
CA PHE A 44 -1.31 27.23 -9.67
C PHE A 44 -1.13 28.71 -10.05
N GLN A 45 -2.05 29.26 -10.85
CA GLN A 45 -2.03 30.68 -11.23
C GLN A 45 -2.45 31.62 -10.08
N GLY A 46 -3.27 31.14 -9.14
CA GLY A 46 -3.75 31.89 -7.98
C GLY A 46 -2.83 31.87 -6.75
N GLY A 47 -1.63 31.29 -6.85
CA GLY A 47 -0.61 31.29 -5.78
C GLY A 47 -0.96 30.45 -4.54
N SER A 48 -2.06 29.69 -4.56
CA SER A 48 -2.45 28.81 -3.46
C SER A 48 -1.70 27.48 -3.57
N PRO A 49 -1.03 27.00 -2.50
CA PRO A 49 -0.32 25.74 -2.56
C PRO A 49 -1.25 24.55 -2.84
N ILE A 50 -0.83 23.65 -3.73
CA ILE A 50 -1.61 22.48 -4.15
C ILE A 50 -2.04 21.57 -2.98
N PHE A 51 -1.25 21.53 -1.90
CA PHE A 51 -1.58 20.77 -0.70
C PHE A 51 -2.82 21.32 0.04
N SER A 52 -3.10 22.61 -0.05
CA SER A 52 -4.33 23.21 0.51
C SER A 52 -5.57 22.79 -0.28
N TYR A 53 -5.43 22.53 -1.58
CA TYR A 53 -6.53 22.05 -2.43
C TYR A 53 -6.83 20.56 -2.20
N THR A 54 -5.78 19.72 -2.14
CA THR A 54 -5.95 18.28 -1.91
C THR A 54 -6.40 17.97 -0.48
N ALA A 55 -6.03 18.79 0.51
CA ALA A 55 -6.49 18.65 1.89
C ALA A 55 -7.99 19.00 2.08
N GLN A 56 -8.58 19.82 1.20
CA GLN A 56 -9.96 20.28 1.31
C GLN A 56 -10.95 19.52 0.43
N ARG A 57 -10.48 18.66 -0.50
CA ARG A 57 -11.35 17.92 -1.43
C ARG A 57 -11.02 16.44 -1.44
N PHE A 58 -11.93 15.65 -0.88
CA PHE A 58 -11.89 14.19 -0.82
C PHE A 58 -11.71 13.57 -2.22
N VAL A 59 -10.50 13.12 -2.53
CA VAL A 59 -10.28 12.12 -3.58
C VAL A 59 -10.70 10.77 -3.00
N LYS A 60 -11.56 10.04 -3.71
CA LYS A 60 -11.97 8.67 -3.32
C LYS A 60 -10.77 7.74 -3.45
N SER A 61 -9.93 7.71 -2.43
CA SER A 61 -8.88 6.71 -2.27
C SER A 61 -9.50 5.48 -1.61
N TYR A 62 -9.31 4.31 -2.19
CA TYR A 62 -9.70 3.06 -1.56
C TYR A 62 -8.84 2.84 -0.30
N PRO A 63 -9.32 2.10 0.71
CA PRO A 63 -8.66 2.03 2.03
C PRO A 63 -7.19 1.60 1.94
N LYS A 64 -6.91 0.59 1.11
CA LYS A 64 -5.57 0.04 0.90
C LYS A 64 -4.62 1.08 0.29
N GLU A 65 -5.08 1.84 -0.68
CA GLU A 65 -4.33 2.89 -1.36
C GLU A 65 -4.06 4.07 -0.42
N LEU A 66 -5.01 4.39 0.46
CA LEU A 66 -4.85 5.40 1.51
C LEU A 66 -3.87 4.96 2.60
N ASP A 67 -3.90 3.69 3.02
CA ASP A 67 -2.97 3.12 3.99
C ASP A 67 -1.53 3.11 3.45
N LEU A 68 -1.33 2.68 2.21
CA LEU A 68 -0.03 2.76 1.54
C LEU A 68 0.50 4.20 1.48
N ASN A 69 -0.37 5.14 1.13
CA ASN A 69 -0.01 6.56 1.07
C ASN A 69 0.38 7.10 2.45
N THR A 70 -0.40 6.76 3.48
CA THR A 70 -0.14 7.15 4.87
C THR A 70 1.18 6.59 5.35
N GLY A 71 1.44 5.29 5.11
CA GLY A 71 2.69 4.63 5.47
C GLY A 71 3.92 5.29 4.83
N LEU A 72 3.82 5.67 3.55
CA LEU A 72 4.92 6.35 2.88
C LEU A 72 5.20 7.73 3.47
N PHE A 73 4.18 8.59 3.60
CA PHE A 73 4.36 9.97 4.06
C PHE A 73 4.73 10.06 5.55
N ASN A 74 4.46 9.02 6.33
CA ASN A 74 4.94 8.91 7.71
C ASN A 74 6.48 8.89 7.81
N SER A 75 7.18 8.49 6.75
CA SER A 75 8.65 8.40 6.75
C SER A 75 9.38 9.73 6.82
N ASN A 76 8.71 10.84 6.52
CA ASN A 76 9.27 12.19 6.67
C ASN A 76 8.38 13.05 7.58
N GLY A 77 7.92 12.46 8.69
CA GLY A 77 7.14 13.17 9.71
C GLY A 77 5.79 13.68 9.21
N ASN A 78 5.18 13.02 8.23
CA ASN A 78 3.91 13.41 7.61
C ASN A 78 3.91 14.81 6.98
N CYS A 79 5.06 15.35 6.58
CA CYS A 79 5.13 16.68 5.97
C CYS A 79 4.55 16.75 4.54
N GLY A 80 4.13 15.62 3.96
CA GLY A 80 3.61 15.54 2.60
C GLY A 80 4.66 15.46 1.49
N TYR A 81 5.96 15.42 1.85
CA TYR A 81 7.07 15.31 0.91
C TYR A 81 8.02 14.17 1.30
N VAL A 82 8.29 13.26 0.37
CA VAL A 82 9.32 12.21 0.50
C VAL A 82 10.21 12.27 -0.73
N LEU A 83 11.53 12.36 -0.51
CA LEU A 83 12.49 12.39 -1.62
C LEU A 83 12.48 11.05 -2.36
N LYS A 84 12.39 11.09 -3.69
CA LYS A 84 12.47 9.89 -4.52
C LYS A 84 13.85 9.23 -4.37
N PRO A 85 13.94 7.88 -4.40
CA PRO A 85 15.22 7.20 -4.41
C PRO A 85 16.09 7.57 -5.62
N GLU A 86 17.40 7.46 -5.45
CA GLU A 86 18.41 7.82 -6.47
C GLU A 86 18.17 7.13 -7.82
N LEU A 87 17.72 5.87 -7.79
CA LEU A 87 17.36 5.10 -8.99
C LEU A 87 16.31 5.84 -9.85
N LEU A 88 15.25 6.37 -9.21
CA LEU A 88 14.21 7.13 -9.90
C LEU A 88 14.67 8.54 -10.27
N LEU A 89 15.51 9.19 -9.45
CA LEU A 89 16.10 10.49 -9.77
C LEU A 89 17.01 10.43 -11.01
N LYS A 90 17.68 9.30 -11.23
CA LYS A 90 18.50 9.01 -12.42
C LYS A 90 17.69 8.51 -13.62
N GLY A 91 16.37 8.39 -13.50
CA GLY A 91 15.49 7.92 -14.57
C GLY A 91 15.67 6.43 -14.92
N LEU A 92 16.25 5.64 -14.04
CA LEU A 92 16.44 4.21 -14.24
C LEU A 92 15.14 3.46 -13.95
N ASP A 93 14.88 2.41 -14.73
CA ASP A 93 13.69 1.58 -14.59
C ASP A 93 13.85 0.53 -13.48
N PRO A 94 13.03 0.52 -12.41
CA PRO A 94 13.08 -0.50 -11.37
C PRO A 94 12.93 -1.94 -11.90
N ARG A 95 12.28 -2.13 -13.06
CA ARG A 95 12.13 -3.46 -13.70
C ARG A 95 13.45 -3.97 -14.28
N SER A 96 14.34 -3.06 -14.67
CA SER A 96 15.65 -3.37 -15.27
C SER A 96 16.68 -3.84 -14.24
N VAL A 97 16.40 -3.71 -12.94
CA VAL A 97 17.33 -4.16 -11.89
C VAL A 97 17.41 -5.69 -11.87
N ILE A 98 18.62 -6.20 -12.05
CA ILE A 98 18.93 -7.63 -12.11
C ILE A 98 19.69 -8.15 -10.88
N LYS A 99 20.33 -7.26 -10.12
CA LYS A 99 21.12 -7.64 -8.95
C LYS A 99 20.25 -7.54 -7.69
N PRO A 100 20.13 -8.61 -6.89
CA PRO A 100 19.43 -8.53 -5.61
C PRO A 100 20.20 -7.61 -4.65
N LYS A 101 19.48 -6.84 -3.83
CA LYS A 101 20.07 -5.91 -2.87
C LYS A 101 19.92 -6.36 -1.42
N VAL A 102 18.75 -6.91 -1.05
CA VAL A 102 18.42 -7.28 0.33
C VAL A 102 17.63 -8.58 0.35
N ARG A 103 17.82 -9.41 1.39
CA ARG A 103 16.90 -10.50 1.74
C ARG A 103 16.08 -10.07 2.96
N LEU A 104 14.76 -9.99 2.80
CA LEU A 104 13.82 -9.62 3.85
C LEU A 104 13.22 -10.90 4.44
N GLY A 105 13.52 -11.19 5.71
CA GLY A 105 12.87 -12.25 6.49
C GLY A 105 11.78 -11.64 7.38
N ILE A 106 10.57 -12.20 7.34
CA ILE A 106 9.43 -11.74 8.15
C ILE A 106 8.90 -12.91 8.96
N GLY A 107 8.84 -12.72 10.27
CA GLY A 107 8.16 -13.63 11.20
C GLY A 107 6.87 -13.01 11.74
N ILE A 108 5.76 -13.71 11.58
CA ILE A 108 4.48 -13.39 12.22
C ILE A 108 4.35 -14.28 13.46
N ILE A 109 4.63 -13.70 14.62
CA ILE A 109 4.66 -14.42 15.90
C ILE A 109 3.25 -14.50 16.48
N SER A 110 2.65 -13.36 16.83
CA SER A 110 1.35 -13.26 17.49
C SER A 110 0.71 -11.89 17.26
N ALA A 111 -0.53 -11.72 17.70
CA ALA A 111 -1.19 -10.43 17.86
C ALA A 111 -1.83 -10.33 19.24
N GLN A 112 -2.24 -9.12 19.63
CA GLN A 112 -2.85 -8.85 20.94
C GLN A 112 -4.08 -7.97 20.77
N TYR A 113 -5.15 -8.30 21.49
CA TYR A 113 -6.37 -7.48 21.61
C TYR A 113 -7.00 -7.08 20.27
N LEU A 114 -7.17 -8.04 19.35
CA LEU A 114 -7.81 -7.75 18.06
C LEU A 114 -9.28 -7.32 18.26
N PRO A 115 -9.71 -6.19 17.67
CA PRO A 115 -11.08 -5.72 17.82
C PRO A 115 -12.05 -6.66 17.10
N LYS A 116 -13.24 -6.80 17.68
CA LYS A 116 -14.37 -7.44 16.99
C LYS A 116 -14.97 -6.47 15.97
N SER A 117 -15.35 -6.97 14.81
CA SER A 117 -15.99 -6.18 13.75
C SER A 117 -17.34 -5.56 14.17
N ALA A 118 -18.09 -6.24 15.06
CA ALA A 118 -19.36 -5.74 15.59
C ALA A 118 -19.71 -6.36 16.96
N PRO A 119 -20.49 -5.67 17.81
CA PRO A 119 -21.09 -6.27 19.00
C PRO A 119 -22.01 -7.44 18.62
N GLY A 120 -21.91 -8.57 19.34
CA GLY A 120 -22.72 -9.76 19.08
C GLY A 120 -22.23 -10.69 17.96
N LYS A 121 -21.15 -10.34 17.24
CA LYS A 121 -20.45 -11.28 16.37
C LYS A 121 -19.64 -12.31 17.19
N ASP A 122 -19.44 -13.47 16.55
CA ASP A 122 -18.66 -14.59 17.06
C ASP A 122 -17.22 -14.18 17.41
N ILE A 123 -16.47 -15.11 18.00
CA ILE A 123 -15.07 -14.85 18.32
C ILE A 123 -14.30 -14.78 17.00
N VAL A 124 -13.38 -13.82 16.91
CA VAL A 124 -12.59 -13.59 15.70
C VAL A 124 -11.72 -14.82 15.39
N ASP A 125 -11.68 -15.20 14.12
CA ASP A 125 -10.83 -16.22 13.51
C ASP A 125 -9.68 -15.55 12.72
N PRO A 126 -8.65 -14.98 13.39
CA PRO A 126 -7.73 -14.10 12.70
C PRO A 126 -6.72 -14.84 11.81
N TYR A 127 -6.39 -14.21 10.68
CA TYR A 127 -5.18 -14.49 9.91
C TYR A 127 -4.53 -13.19 9.44
N VAL A 128 -3.23 -13.23 9.18
CA VAL A 128 -2.44 -12.09 8.70
C VAL A 128 -2.11 -12.29 7.24
N THR A 129 -2.39 -11.29 6.41
CA THR A 129 -1.87 -11.18 5.05
C THR A 129 -0.69 -10.20 5.05
N VAL A 130 0.43 -10.63 4.51
CA VAL A 130 1.62 -9.79 4.30
C VAL A 130 1.80 -9.55 2.80
N GLN A 131 1.96 -8.29 2.42
CA GLN A 131 2.09 -7.90 1.02
C GLN A 131 3.32 -7.00 0.83
N LEU A 132 4.06 -7.25 -0.25
CA LEU A 132 5.07 -6.34 -0.75
C LEU A 132 4.56 -5.70 -2.04
N PHE A 133 4.62 -4.38 -2.10
CA PHE A 133 4.36 -3.58 -3.30
C PHE A 133 5.66 -2.91 -3.73
N GLY A 134 5.80 -2.58 -5.01
CA GLY A 134 6.99 -1.90 -5.54
C GLY A 134 7.33 -2.39 -6.94
N ALA A 135 8.60 -2.72 -7.19
CA ALA A 135 8.98 -3.32 -8.46
C ALA A 135 8.29 -4.70 -8.65
N PRO A 136 7.87 -5.08 -9.87
CA PRO A 136 7.16 -6.35 -10.10
C PRO A 136 7.90 -7.60 -9.62
N LYS A 137 9.24 -7.59 -9.62
CA LYS A 137 10.06 -8.71 -9.11
C LYS A 137 9.98 -8.87 -7.58
N ASP A 138 9.72 -7.77 -6.89
CA ASP A 138 9.68 -7.68 -5.43
C ASP A 138 8.29 -7.93 -4.87
N GLU A 139 7.26 -7.81 -5.70
CA GLU A 139 5.88 -8.05 -5.28
C GLU A 139 5.69 -9.45 -4.68
N LEU A 140 4.88 -9.49 -3.63
CA LEU A 140 4.55 -10.71 -2.91
C LEU A 140 3.21 -10.54 -2.21
N LYS A 141 2.45 -11.63 -2.13
CA LYS A 141 1.33 -11.78 -1.21
C LYS A 141 1.46 -13.12 -0.51
N TRP A 142 1.61 -13.07 0.81
CA TRP A 142 1.71 -14.24 1.67
C TRP A 142 0.66 -14.15 2.77
N LYS A 143 0.21 -15.29 3.30
CA LYS A 143 -0.78 -15.32 4.39
C LYS A 143 -0.41 -16.39 5.41
N THR A 144 -0.71 -16.13 6.67
CA THR A 144 -0.66 -17.15 7.72
C THR A 144 -1.82 -18.14 7.59
N THR A 145 -1.78 -19.20 8.40
CA THR A 145 -2.98 -19.96 8.74
C THR A 145 -3.98 -19.12 9.54
N VAL A 146 -5.22 -19.57 9.60
CA VAL A 146 -6.26 -19.02 10.48
C VAL A 146 -6.09 -19.61 11.87
N VAL A 147 -6.15 -18.77 12.91
CA VAL A 147 -6.32 -19.21 14.30
C VAL A 147 -7.81 -19.12 14.61
N ARG A 148 -8.41 -20.19 15.13
CA ARG A 148 -9.86 -20.23 15.42
C ARG A 148 -10.18 -19.67 16.80
N ASP A 149 -11.29 -18.96 16.90
CA ASP A 149 -11.90 -18.45 18.12
C ASP A 149 -10.91 -17.76 19.07
N ASN A 150 -9.97 -16.99 18.53
CA ASN A 150 -8.98 -16.28 19.35
C ASN A 150 -8.55 -14.94 18.75
N GLY A 151 -9.29 -13.89 19.08
CA GLY A 151 -8.89 -12.49 18.84
C GLY A 151 -8.04 -11.88 19.97
N PHE A 152 -7.93 -12.52 21.14
CA PHE A 152 -7.31 -11.90 22.31
C PHE A 152 -5.78 -11.99 22.25
N ASN A 153 -5.23 -13.15 21.91
CA ASN A 153 -3.79 -13.42 21.86
C ASN A 153 -3.42 -14.52 20.84
N PRO A 154 -3.84 -14.44 19.57
CA PRO A 154 -3.52 -15.46 18.57
C PRO A 154 -2.00 -15.59 18.37
N VAL A 155 -1.52 -16.82 18.17
CA VAL A 155 -0.12 -17.15 17.90
C VAL A 155 -0.04 -17.92 16.58
N TRP A 156 0.79 -17.46 15.65
CA TRP A 156 1.01 -18.12 14.35
C TRP A 156 2.39 -18.78 14.25
N ASN A 157 3.44 -18.13 14.78
CA ASN A 157 4.85 -18.55 14.64
C ASN A 157 5.22 -18.99 13.21
N GLN A 158 4.79 -18.23 12.22
CA GLN A 158 5.07 -18.51 10.81
C GLN A 158 5.99 -17.46 10.24
N SER A 159 6.92 -17.89 9.38
CA SER A 159 7.87 -17.00 8.74
C SER A 159 8.01 -17.30 7.25
N PHE A 160 8.46 -16.29 6.51
CA PHE A 160 8.87 -16.43 5.13
C PHE A 160 10.00 -15.44 4.84
N ASP A 161 10.72 -15.68 3.76
CA ASP A 161 11.72 -14.75 3.25
C ASP A 161 11.49 -14.39 1.78
N LYS A 162 11.94 -13.19 1.40
CA LYS A 162 11.88 -12.69 0.03
C LYS A 162 13.15 -11.92 -0.29
N VAL A 163 13.75 -12.24 -1.44
CA VAL A 163 14.85 -11.45 -2.00
C VAL A 163 14.27 -10.24 -2.74
N LEU A 164 14.81 -9.05 -2.45
CA LEU A 164 14.41 -7.76 -3.02
C LEU A 164 15.49 -7.17 -3.92
N PHE A 165 15.08 -6.66 -5.06
CA PHE A 165 15.92 -6.00 -6.06
C PHE A 165 15.86 -4.47 -5.95
N CYS A 166 14.71 -3.92 -5.60
CA CYS A 166 14.44 -2.50 -5.46
C CYS A 166 13.78 -2.17 -4.10
N PRO A 167 14.42 -2.52 -2.95
CA PRO A 167 13.88 -2.25 -1.62
C PRO A 167 13.59 -0.76 -1.37
N GLU A 168 14.29 0.15 -2.07
CA GLU A 168 14.10 1.60 -1.94
C GLU A 168 12.72 2.13 -2.37
N ILE A 169 11.98 1.36 -3.19
CA ILE A 169 10.60 1.69 -3.60
C ILE A 169 9.58 0.68 -3.05
N ALA A 170 10.03 -0.26 -2.22
CA ALA A 170 9.19 -1.33 -1.73
C ALA A 170 8.38 -0.87 -0.50
N MET A 171 7.08 -1.19 -0.49
CA MET A 171 6.17 -0.99 0.63
C MET A 171 5.76 -2.35 1.20
N LEU A 172 5.92 -2.52 2.51
CA LEU A 172 5.46 -3.67 3.26
C LEU A 172 4.12 -3.34 3.91
N ARG A 173 3.09 -4.16 3.64
CA ARG A 173 1.76 -4.02 4.24
C ARG A 173 1.38 -5.28 5.00
N PHE A 174 0.94 -5.11 6.24
CA PHE A 174 0.27 -6.12 7.04
C PHE A 174 -1.22 -5.84 7.04
N SER A 175 -2.04 -6.89 6.96
CA SER A 175 -3.49 -6.78 7.09
C SER A 175 -4.04 -7.98 7.83
N VAL A 176 -4.74 -7.71 8.92
CA VAL A 176 -5.39 -8.72 9.75
C VAL A 176 -6.87 -8.78 9.36
N LYS A 177 -7.38 -9.99 9.21
CA LYS A 177 -8.76 -10.25 8.80
C LYS A 177 -9.36 -11.38 9.63
N ASP A 178 -10.65 -11.29 9.83
CA ASP A 178 -11.48 -12.34 10.43
C ASP A 178 -11.89 -13.32 9.33
N TYR A 179 -11.60 -14.61 9.49
CA TYR A 179 -11.99 -15.61 8.51
C TYR A 179 -13.45 -16.03 8.73
N ASP A 180 -14.26 -15.92 7.69
CA ASP A 180 -15.63 -16.44 7.67
C ASP A 180 -15.76 -17.49 6.55
N SER A 181 -16.26 -18.68 6.88
CA SER A 181 -16.45 -19.75 5.88
C SER A 181 -17.66 -19.52 4.97
N SER A 182 -18.61 -18.70 5.42
CA SER A 182 -19.93 -18.50 4.82
C SER A 182 -20.06 -17.14 4.15
N THR A 183 -19.31 -16.14 4.61
CA THR A 183 -19.32 -14.78 4.05
C THR A 183 -17.92 -14.29 3.67
N SER A 184 -17.81 -13.02 3.26
CA SER A 184 -16.50 -12.42 3.01
C SER A 184 -15.77 -12.13 4.32
N ASN A 185 -14.49 -12.50 4.38
CA ASN A 185 -13.62 -12.22 5.52
C ASN A 185 -13.63 -10.74 5.92
N ASP A 186 -13.96 -10.45 7.18
CA ASP A 186 -14.01 -9.07 7.68
C ASP A 186 -12.61 -8.49 7.85
N PHE A 187 -12.50 -7.18 7.65
CA PHE A 187 -11.29 -6.44 7.92
C PHE A 187 -11.19 -6.08 9.40
N ILE A 188 -10.03 -6.33 10.02
CA ILE A 188 -9.76 -5.98 11.43
C ILE A 188 -8.80 -4.79 11.51
N GLY A 189 -7.70 -4.83 10.75
CA GLY A 189 -6.69 -3.79 10.80
C GLY A 189 -5.63 -3.93 9.72
N GLU A 190 -4.87 -2.87 9.51
CA GLU A 190 -3.74 -2.83 8.58
C GLU A 190 -2.64 -1.90 9.07
N PHE A 191 -1.46 -2.12 8.51
CA PHE A 191 -0.33 -1.23 8.70
C PHE A 191 0.60 -1.33 7.49
N SER A 192 0.91 -0.19 6.88
CA SER A 192 1.87 -0.08 5.79
C SER A 192 3.10 0.72 6.17
N ILE A 193 4.28 0.26 5.72
CA ILE A 193 5.57 0.88 5.99
C ILE A 193 6.54 0.69 4.81
N PRO A 194 7.32 1.71 4.41
CA PRO A 194 8.40 1.50 3.45
C PRO A 194 9.42 0.51 4.00
N VAL A 195 9.95 -0.37 3.14
CA VAL A 195 10.96 -1.36 3.55
C VAL A 195 12.20 -0.68 4.14
N SER A 196 12.57 0.51 3.63
CA SER A 196 13.67 1.32 4.17
C SER A 196 13.45 1.83 5.60
N SER A 197 12.20 1.89 6.06
CA SER A 197 11.81 2.35 7.39
C SER A 197 11.58 1.19 8.37
N VAL A 198 11.68 -0.07 7.92
CA VAL A 198 11.52 -1.26 8.76
C VAL A 198 12.73 -1.40 9.68
N ARG A 199 12.44 -1.53 10.99
CA ARG A 199 13.46 -1.85 11.99
C ARG A 199 13.62 -3.36 12.10
N GLN A 200 14.88 -3.83 12.14
CA GLN A 200 15.17 -5.24 12.35
C GLN A 200 14.80 -5.64 13.78
N GLY A 201 14.16 -6.79 13.91
CA GLY A 201 13.95 -7.46 15.20
C GLY A 201 15.06 -8.46 15.49
N SER A 202 15.07 -8.96 16.73
CA SER A 202 15.87 -10.11 17.12
C SER A 202 15.12 -11.39 16.76
N PHE A 203 15.76 -12.34 16.09
CA PHE A 203 15.25 -13.71 16.05
C PHE A 203 15.39 -14.29 17.47
N LEU A 204 14.27 -14.66 18.09
CA LEU A 204 14.27 -15.50 19.29
C LEU A 204 14.52 -16.96 18.91
#